data_AF-A0A2V1DKY6-F1
#
_entry.id   AF-A0A2V1DKY6-F1
#
_cell.length_a   1.000
_cell.length_b   1.000
_cell.length_c   1.000
_cell.angle_alpha   90.00
_cell.angle_beta   90.00
_cell.angle_gamma   90.00
#
_symmetry.space_group_name_H-M   'P 1'
#
loop_
_entity.id
_entity.type
_entity.pdbx_description
1 polymer ?
#
loop_
_entity_poly.entity_id
_entity_poly.type
_entity_poly.pdbx_seq_one_letter_code
_entity_poly.pdbx_strand_id
1 'polypeptide(L)'
;MSSIKRIVLGLYSLTRLVTATSEDKPPCAQGSYTPYKYLGCFEDSRDSRSLSYRSDLGFDSVTVESCTAVCKANGYHYAGLEYYGECYCGTDIASSQVSDSQCTYPCNGDKSQTCGGSNLLSVYADPTIMQNVAEPKDYVSLGCWTDGNGGRALGFNQADNVNGSELTTKMCLQACGSRGFGYAGTEYSQECYCGTQLDDNSER
;
A
#
# COMPACT_ATOMS: atom_id res chain seq x y z
N MET A 1 -47.28 -65.62 5.30
CA MET A 1 -47.85 -64.38 5.89
C MET A 1 -47.33 -64.31 7.31
N SER A 2 -46.64 -63.31 7.84
CA SER A 2 -46.33 -61.93 7.46
C SER A 2 -45.06 -61.56 8.24
N SER A 3 -43.99 -61.10 7.58
CA SER A 3 -42.80 -60.60 8.29
C SER A 3 -42.96 -59.09 8.44
N ILE A 4 -43.24 -58.64 9.66
CA ILE A 4 -43.36 -57.22 10.00
C ILE A 4 -41.96 -56.58 9.88
N LYS A 5 -41.72 -55.82 8.82
CA LYS A 5 -40.58 -54.91 8.73
C LYS A 5 -40.97 -53.58 9.38
N ARG A 6 -40.29 -53.21 10.47
CA ARG A 6 -40.44 -51.88 11.09
C ARG A 6 -39.58 -50.88 10.32
N ILE A 7 -40.15 -49.70 10.04
CA ILE A 7 -39.44 -48.55 9.49
C ILE A 7 -38.76 -47.84 10.66
N VAL A 8 -37.44 -47.67 10.59
CA VAL A 8 -36.67 -46.80 11.49
C VAL A 8 -36.53 -45.45 10.79
N LEU A 9 -37.15 -44.41 11.35
CA LEU A 9 -36.95 -43.02 10.91
C LEU A 9 -35.89 -42.39 11.81
N GLY A 10 -34.70 -42.16 11.25
CA GLY A 10 -33.65 -41.35 11.88
C GLY A 10 -33.83 -39.88 11.51
N LEU A 11 -33.81 -39.00 12.50
CA LEU A 11 -33.77 -37.55 12.32
C LEU A 11 -32.48 -37.18 11.57
N TYR A 12 -32.59 -36.81 10.30
CA TYR A 12 -31.50 -36.17 9.57
C TYR A 12 -31.27 -34.79 10.17
N SER A 13 -30.24 -34.67 11.00
CA SER A 13 -29.73 -33.37 11.40
C SER A 13 -29.11 -32.72 10.16
N LEU A 14 -29.68 -31.60 9.71
CA LEU A 14 -29.14 -30.75 8.64
C LEU A 14 -27.91 -30.00 9.16
N THR A 15 -26.79 -30.68 9.36
CA THR A 15 -25.51 -30.00 9.55
C THR A 15 -25.00 -29.54 8.20
N ARG A 16 -25.04 -28.23 7.96
CA ARG A 16 -24.32 -27.59 6.83
C ARG A 16 -22.83 -27.90 6.97
N LEU A 17 -22.28 -28.61 5.99
CA LEU A 17 -20.83 -28.70 5.80
C LEU A 17 -20.36 -27.33 5.28
N VAL A 18 -19.73 -26.54 6.14
CA VAL A 18 -18.97 -25.36 5.75
C VAL A 18 -17.60 -25.87 5.32
N THR A 19 -17.35 -25.94 4.02
CA THR A 19 -15.99 -26.12 3.49
C THR A 19 -15.29 -24.78 3.59
N ALA A 20 -14.41 -24.63 4.57
CA ALA A 20 -13.47 -23.51 4.62
C ALA A 20 -12.48 -23.67 3.47
N THR A 21 -12.60 -22.83 2.44
CA THR A 21 -11.54 -22.66 1.44
C THR A 21 -10.47 -21.77 2.07
N SER A 22 -9.35 -22.34 2.48
CA SER A 22 -8.16 -21.53 2.76
C SER A 22 -7.70 -20.96 1.42
N GLU A 23 -7.91 -19.67 1.19
CA GLU A 23 -7.18 -18.99 0.12
C GLU A 23 -5.72 -18.94 0.55
N ASP A 24 -4.89 -19.80 -0.06
CA ASP A 24 -3.46 -19.77 0.13
C ASP A 24 -2.96 -18.41 -0.39
N LYS A 25 -2.61 -17.51 0.53
CA LYS A 25 -1.95 -16.23 0.21
C LYS A 25 -0.76 -16.56 -0.71
N PRO A 26 -0.57 -15.84 -1.83
CA PRO A 26 0.52 -16.12 -2.76
C PRO A 26 1.83 -16.24 -1.97
N PRO A 27 2.66 -17.27 -2.23
CA PRO A 27 3.95 -17.39 -1.56
C PRO A 27 4.74 -16.09 -1.74
N CYS A 28 5.22 -15.52 -0.63
CA CYS A 28 6.03 -14.30 -0.65
C CYS A 28 7.11 -14.45 -1.73
N ALA A 29 7.15 -13.51 -2.68
CA ALA A 29 8.08 -13.55 -3.80
C ALA A 29 9.50 -13.83 -3.28
N GLN A 30 10.04 -14.99 -3.61
CA GLN A 30 11.34 -15.51 -3.16
C GLN A 30 12.53 -14.77 -3.82
N GLY A 31 12.38 -13.47 -4.06
CA GLY A 31 13.46 -12.63 -4.58
C GLY A 31 14.46 -12.34 -3.46
N SER A 32 15.76 -12.33 -3.80
CA SER A 32 16.77 -11.73 -2.92
C SER A 32 16.36 -10.31 -2.59
N TYR A 33 16.36 -9.94 -1.31
CA TYR A 33 16.10 -8.56 -0.89
C TYR A 33 17.12 -7.62 -1.54
N THR A 34 16.64 -6.71 -2.38
CA THR A 34 17.46 -5.63 -2.94
C THR A 34 17.24 -4.36 -2.11
N PRO A 35 18.28 -3.84 -1.43
CA PRO A 35 18.17 -2.63 -0.62
C PRO A 35 17.82 -1.41 -1.47
N TYR A 36 17.14 -0.45 -0.84
CA TYR A 36 16.92 0.87 -1.46
C TYR A 36 18.25 1.61 -1.56
N LYS A 37 18.32 2.56 -2.48
CA LYS A 37 19.49 3.42 -2.68
C LYS A 37 19.14 4.86 -2.36
N TYR A 38 20.04 5.57 -1.70
CA TYR A 38 19.86 6.99 -1.45
C TYR A 38 19.73 7.74 -2.78
N LEU A 39 18.69 8.57 -2.87
CA LEU A 39 18.37 9.35 -4.05
C LEU A 39 18.74 10.83 -3.87
N GLY A 40 18.54 11.37 -2.67
CA GLY A 40 18.86 12.76 -2.37
C GLY A 40 18.01 13.35 -1.24
N CYS A 41 18.25 14.63 -0.96
CA CYS A 41 17.44 15.44 -0.05
C CYS A 41 16.31 16.15 -0.82
N PHE A 42 15.09 16.10 -0.31
CA PHE A 42 13.90 16.70 -0.95
C PHE A 42 13.13 17.57 0.03
N GLU A 43 12.45 18.60 -0.47
CA GLU A 43 11.54 19.41 0.35
C GLU A 43 10.36 18.56 0.84
N ASP A 44 9.82 18.89 2.00
CA ASP A 44 8.56 18.36 2.47
C ASP A 44 7.75 19.43 3.20
N SER A 45 6.44 19.26 3.31
CA SER A 45 5.60 20.18 4.09
C SER A 45 4.33 19.51 4.59
N ARG A 46 3.80 20.00 5.72
CA ARG A 46 2.54 19.46 6.27
C ARG A 46 1.34 19.68 5.34
N ASP A 47 1.35 20.76 4.57
CA ASP A 47 0.25 21.13 3.67
C ASP A 47 0.38 20.49 2.29
N SER A 48 1.59 20.08 1.89
CA SER A 48 1.90 19.44 0.62
C SER A 48 2.99 18.41 0.83
N ARG A 49 2.59 17.21 1.26
CA ARG A 49 3.52 16.11 1.55
C ARG A 49 4.18 15.60 0.28
N SER A 50 5.49 15.43 0.32
CA SER A 50 6.28 14.90 -0.80
C SER A 50 6.01 13.42 -1.04
N LEU A 51 5.89 12.65 0.05
CA LEU A 51 5.54 11.23 0.06
C LEU A 51 4.21 11.04 0.79
N SER A 52 3.30 10.29 0.19
CA SER A 52 1.88 10.30 0.52
C SER A 52 1.50 9.48 1.76
N TYR A 53 2.33 8.54 2.19
CA TYR A 53 2.04 7.65 3.32
C TYR A 53 3.04 7.86 4.45
N ARG A 54 2.57 8.02 5.68
CA ARG A 54 3.40 8.00 6.88
C ARG A 54 3.29 6.63 7.53
N SER A 55 4.42 5.98 7.79
CA SER A 55 4.44 4.69 8.50
C SER A 55 4.17 4.86 10.00
N ASP A 56 3.74 3.76 10.62
CA ASP A 56 3.51 3.67 12.07
C ASP A 56 4.77 3.33 12.89
N LEU A 57 5.96 3.46 12.30
CA LEU A 57 7.21 3.20 13.01
C LEU A 57 7.37 4.14 14.22
N GLY A 58 7.85 3.60 15.34
CA GLY A 58 8.06 4.35 16.56
C GLY A 58 9.20 5.37 16.42
N PHE A 59 8.89 6.65 16.63
CA PHE A 59 9.77 7.81 16.43
C PHE A 59 11.18 7.66 17.00
N ASP A 60 11.32 7.04 18.17
CA ASP A 60 12.61 6.91 18.88
C ASP A 60 13.50 5.77 18.33
N SER A 61 12.96 4.91 17.48
CA SER A 61 13.62 3.68 17.01
C SER A 61 13.87 3.63 15.50
N VAL A 62 13.47 4.68 14.77
CA VAL A 62 13.59 4.70 13.31
C VAL A 62 15.05 4.76 12.88
N THR A 63 15.37 3.86 11.95
CA THR A 63 16.62 3.78 11.16
C THR A 63 16.27 3.82 9.67
N VAL A 64 17.26 4.10 8.82
CA VAL A 64 17.13 4.00 7.36
C VAL A 64 16.65 2.61 6.95
N GLU A 65 17.19 1.55 7.57
CA GLU A 65 16.83 0.17 7.28
C GLU A 65 15.38 -0.12 7.66
N SER A 66 14.92 0.32 8.84
CA SER A 66 13.53 0.11 9.25
C SER A 66 12.53 0.81 8.32
N CYS A 67 12.86 2.04 7.89
CA CYS A 67 11.98 2.82 7.02
C CYS A 67 11.92 2.25 5.61
N THR A 68 13.09 1.95 5.02
CA THR A 68 13.13 1.33 3.68
C THR A 68 12.50 -0.06 3.67
N ALA A 69 12.67 -0.85 4.74
CA ALA A 69 12.03 -2.15 4.87
C ALA A 69 10.50 -2.06 4.92
N VAL A 70 9.93 -1.14 5.72
CA VAL A 70 8.46 -1.00 5.80
C VAL A 70 7.88 -0.48 4.49
N CYS A 71 8.54 0.47 3.82
CA CYS A 71 8.09 0.97 2.53
C CYS A 71 8.15 -0.11 1.44
N LYS A 72 9.23 -0.92 1.41
CA LYS A 72 9.36 -2.03 0.47
C LYS A 72 8.32 -3.12 0.72
N ALA A 73 8.08 -3.47 1.97
CA ALA A 73 7.08 -4.48 2.34
C ALA A 73 5.66 -4.08 1.92
N ASN A 74 5.38 -2.77 1.89
CA ASN A 74 4.11 -2.22 1.41
C ASN A 74 4.14 -1.81 -0.08
N GLY A 75 5.16 -2.21 -0.84
CA GLY A 75 5.22 -2.03 -2.29
C GLY A 75 5.44 -0.59 -2.77
N TYR A 76 5.90 0.33 -1.92
CA TYR A 76 6.19 1.71 -2.31
C TYR A 76 7.53 1.83 -3.04
N HIS A 77 7.63 2.68 -4.05
CA HIS A 77 8.91 2.89 -4.75
C HIS A 77 9.90 3.70 -3.90
N TYR A 78 9.42 4.66 -3.14
CA TYR A 78 10.22 5.61 -2.36
C TYR A 78 10.00 5.44 -0.86
N ALA A 79 11.07 5.65 -0.12
CA ALA A 79 11.08 5.82 1.34
C ALA A 79 11.77 7.15 1.66
N GLY A 80 11.23 7.92 2.59
CA GLY A 80 11.77 9.21 3.00
C GLY A 80 11.80 9.32 4.52
N LEU A 81 12.92 9.79 5.05
CA LEU A 81 13.08 10.01 6.49
C LEU A 81 13.12 11.50 6.78
N GLU A 82 12.30 11.94 7.74
CA GLU A 82 12.16 13.34 8.19
C GLU A 82 12.39 13.45 9.69
N TYR A 83 12.86 14.61 10.14
CA TYR A 83 12.79 15.04 11.54
C TYR A 83 13.21 13.97 12.57
N TYR A 84 14.42 13.42 12.41
CA TYR A 84 15.04 12.42 13.31
C TYR A 84 14.39 11.04 13.36
N GLY A 85 13.11 10.90 13.04
CA GLY A 85 12.41 9.63 13.25
C GLY A 85 11.02 9.53 12.63
N GLU A 86 10.67 10.39 11.69
CA GLU A 86 9.48 10.19 10.87
C GLU A 86 9.86 9.43 9.61
N CYS A 87 9.04 8.45 9.23
CA CYS A 87 9.24 7.65 8.02
C CYS A 87 8.01 7.75 7.14
N TYR A 88 8.23 8.14 5.89
CA TYR A 88 7.23 8.29 4.85
C TYR A 88 7.54 7.37 3.67
N CYS A 89 6.51 6.91 2.97
CA CYS A 89 6.58 6.09 1.78
C CYS A 89 5.74 6.71 0.66
N GLY A 90 6.10 6.48 -0.58
CA GLY A 90 5.34 6.96 -1.73
C GLY A 90 5.69 6.20 -3.00
N THR A 91 4.81 6.25 -3.98
CA THR A 91 5.06 5.72 -5.34
C THR A 91 5.61 6.81 -6.27
N ASP A 92 5.40 8.08 -5.89
CA ASP A 92 5.88 9.31 -6.53
C ASP A 92 6.54 10.24 -5.49
N ILE A 93 7.31 11.22 -5.98
CA ILE A 93 7.86 12.33 -5.18
C ILE A 93 7.24 13.61 -5.71
N ALA A 94 6.43 14.29 -4.89
CA ALA A 94 5.69 15.49 -5.30
C ALA A 94 6.49 16.80 -5.16
N SER A 95 7.69 16.75 -4.58
CA SER A 95 8.51 17.93 -4.26
C SER A 95 9.82 17.97 -5.05
N SER A 96 10.51 19.10 -4.95
CA SER A 96 11.81 19.31 -5.61
C SER A 96 12.96 18.79 -4.77
N GLN A 97 14.00 18.30 -5.45
CA GLN A 97 15.28 17.96 -4.84
C GLN A 97 16.03 19.22 -4.43
N VAL A 98 16.72 19.16 -3.29
CA VAL A 98 17.57 20.21 -2.74
C VAL A 98 18.96 19.68 -2.42
N SER A 99 19.84 20.55 -1.91
CA SER A 99 21.21 20.15 -1.53
C SER A 99 21.19 19.14 -0.38
N ASP A 100 21.96 18.06 -0.53
CA ASP A 100 22.15 17.04 0.52
C ASP A 100 22.65 17.64 1.84
N SER A 101 23.37 18.78 1.79
CA SER A 101 23.83 19.50 2.97
C SER A 101 22.71 20.04 3.87
N GLN A 102 21.45 20.01 3.43
CA GLN A 102 20.31 20.44 4.24
C GLN A 102 19.71 19.29 5.06
N CYS A 103 19.78 18.06 4.56
CA CYS A 103 19.38 16.85 5.30
C CYS A 103 20.53 16.42 6.20
N THR A 104 20.52 16.85 7.46
CA THR A 104 21.63 16.65 8.41
C THR A 104 21.21 16.04 9.74
N TYR A 105 19.91 15.81 9.95
CA TYR A 105 19.41 15.34 11.23
C TYR A 105 19.72 13.85 11.40
N PRO A 106 20.35 13.43 12.51
CA PRO A 106 20.67 12.04 12.72
C PRO A 106 19.42 11.23 13.08
N CYS A 107 19.34 9.98 12.65
CA CYS A 107 18.24 9.10 13.01
C CYS A 107 18.19 8.83 14.53
N ASN A 108 17.00 8.65 15.09
CA ASN A 108 16.83 8.33 16.51
C ASN A 108 17.27 6.90 16.84
N GLY A 109 16.96 5.94 15.97
CA GLY A 109 17.37 4.55 16.13
C GLY A 109 18.86 4.30 15.87
N ASP A 110 19.51 5.16 15.07
CA ASP A 110 20.95 5.09 14.80
C ASP A 110 21.52 6.48 14.47
N LYS A 111 22.29 7.04 15.40
CA LYS A 111 22.86 8.40 15.26
C LYS A 111 23.97 8.51 14.21
N SER A 112 24.41 7.40 13.62
CA SER A 112 25.37 7.39 12.50
C SER A 112 24.71 7.61 11.13
N GLN A 113 23.38 7.58 11.08
CA GLN A 113 22.59 7.69 9.85
C GLN A 113 21.89 9.05 9.75
N THR A 114 21.57 9.48 8.52
CA THR A 114 20.83 10.72 8.26
C THR A 114 19.34 10.43 8.03
N CYS A 115 18.50 11.14 8.79
CA CYS A 115 17.03 11.11 8.79
C CYS A 115 16.45 12.49 8.46
N GLY A 116 16.87 13.07 7.34
CA GLY A 116 16.30 14.30 6.80
C GLY A 116 16.67 15.57 7.57
N GLY A 117 15.70 16.47 7.70
CA GLY A 117 15.79 17.73 8.41
C GLY A 117 14.40 18.20 8.85
N SER A 118 14.28 19.48 9.21
CA SER A 118 12.96 20.10 9.39
C SER A 118 12.35 20.37 8.03
N ASN A 119 11.20 19.75 7.68
CA ASN A 119 10.55 19.90 6.37
C ASN A 119 11.45 19.44 5.21
N LEU A 120 12.29 18.44 5.45
CA LEU A 120 13.28 17.93 4.50
C LEU A 120 13.40 16.41 4.64
N LEU A 121 13.25 15.70 3.54
CA LEU A 121 13.32 14.24 3.49
C LEU A 121 14.66 13.77 2.93
N SER A 122 15.32 12.87 3.65
CA SER A 122 16.34 11.99 3.06
C SER A 122 15.63 10.87 2.33
N VAL A 123 15.60 10.92 0.99
CA VAL A 123 14.83 9.99 0.15
C VAL A 123 15.71 8.86 -0.38
N TYR A 124 15.14 7.66 -0.37
CA TYR A 124 15.70 6.42 -0.88
C TYR A 124 14.73 5.79 -1.88
N ALA A 125 15.24 5.18 -2.94
CA ALA A 125 14.45 4.56 -4.00
C ALA A 125 14.72 3.06 -4.14
N ASP A 126 13.68 2.29 -4.42
CA ASP A 126 13.78 0.88 -4.77
C ASP A 126 14.29 0.70 -6.20
N PRO A 127 15.50 0.16 -6.43
CA PRO A 127 16.01 -0.05 -7.78
C PRO A 127 15.31 -1.18 -8.54
N THR A 128 14.49 -2.00 -7.86
CA THR A 128 13.78 -3.13 -8.47
C THR A 128 12.42 -2.76 -9.04
N ILE A 129 11.82 -1.68 -8.54
CA ILE A 129 10.61 -1.11 -9.09
C ILE A 129 11.08 -0.11 -10.13
N MET A 130 11.29 -0.52 -11.39
CA MET A 130 11.32 0.47 -12.46
C MET A 130 9.97 1.21 -12.43
N GLN A 131 9.95 2.52 -12.67
CA GLN A 131 8.73 3.36 -12.80
C GLN A 131 7.86 2.82 -13.95
N ASN A 132 7.28 1.64 -13.78
CA ASN A 132 6.38 1.01 -14.71
C ASN A 132 5.04 1.67 -14.47
N VAL A 133 4.89 2.85 -15.09
CA VAL A 133 3.60 3.49 -15.26
C VAL A 133 2.67 2.44 -15.86
N ALA A 134 1.73 1.95 -15.05
CA ALA A 134 0.75 0.98 -15.51
C ALA A 134 -0.26 1.72 -16.37
N GLU A 135 -0.51 1.24 -17.59
CA GLU A 135 -1.60 1.76 -18.40
C GLU A 135 -2.91 1.06 -18.03
N PRO A 136 -4.08 1.64 -18.33
CA PRO A 136 -5.37 1.01 -18.03
C PRO A 136 -5.52 -0.43 -18.55
N LYS A 137 -4.81 -0.77 -19.63
CA LYS A 137 -4.80 -2.11 -20.24
C LYS A 137 -4.04 -3.16 -19.43
N ASP A 138 -3.16 -2.73 -18.53
CA ASP A 138 -2.31 -3.61 -17.73
C ASP A 138 -3.01 -4.09 -16.46
N TYR A 139 -4.12 -3.44 -16.08
CA TYR A 139 -4.96 -3.83 -14.96
C TYR A 139 -5.89 -5.00 -15.32
N VAL A 140 -6.03 -5.94 -14.40
CA VAL A 140 -7.00 -7.04 -14.46
C VAL A 140 -8.06 -6.82 -13.39
N SER A 141 -9.33 -7.01 -13.75
CA SER A 141 -10.43 -6.88 -12.78
C SER A 141 -10.37 -7.98 -11.72
N LEU A 142 -10.29 -7.58 -10.45
CA LEU A 142 -10.31 -8.48 -9.29
C LEU A 142 -11.73 -8.71 -8.72
N GLY A 143 -12.75 -8.07 -9.31
CA GLY A 143 -14.12 -8.07 -8.79
C GLY A 143 -14.40 -6.94 -7.79
N CYS A 144 -15.53 -7.04 -7.08
CA CYS A 144 -15.87 -6.12 -6.00
C CYS A 144 -15.17 -6.56 -4.71
N TRP A 145 -14.73 -5.59 -3.91
CA TRP A 145 -14.10 -5.82 -2.61
C TRP A 145 -14.74 -4.88 -1.59
N THR A 146 -14.86 -5.34 -0.35
CA THR A 146 -15.38 -4.53 0.75
C THR A 146 -14.29 -3.68 1.38
N ASP A 147 -14.63 -2.45 1.77
CA ASP A 147 -13.86 -1.73 2.78
C ASP A 147 -13.97 -2.52 4.10
N GLY A 148 -12.83 -2.88 4.69
CA GLY A 148 -12.77 -3.71 5.89
C GLY A 148 -13.24 -2.97 7.15
N ASN A 149 -13.48 -3.73 8.24
CA ASN A 149 -13.79 -3.14 9.56
C ASN A 149 -12.55 -2.44 10.14
N GLY A 150 -12.34 -1.18 9.77
CA GLY A 150 -11.22 -0.36 10.28
C GLY A 150 -10.45 0.39 9.19
N GLY A 151 -10.82 0.27 7.92
CA GLY A 151 -10.10 0.95 6.85
C GLY A 151 -10.72 0.78 5.48
N ARG A 152 -10.11 1.42 4.49
CA ARG A 152 -10.47 1.28 3.08
C ARG A 152 -9.68 0.14 2.45
N ALA A 153 -10.28 -0.55 1.49
CA ALA A 153 -9.58 -1.55 0.69
C ALA A 153 -8.35 -0.95 -0.02
N LEU A 154 -8.47 0.32 -0.43
CA LEU A 154 -7.43 1.12 -1.06
C LEU A 154 -7.33 2.48 -0.36
N GLY A 155 -6.15 2.78 0.19
CA GLY A 155 -5.97 3.94 1.08
C GLY A 155 -5.85 5.30 0.38
N PHE A 156 -5.53 5.34 -0.92
CA PHE A 156 -5.18 6.60 -1.60
C PHE A 156 -6.32 7.18 -2.43
N ASN A 157 -7.11 8.05 -1.82
CA ASN A 157 -8.14 8.82 -2.51
C ASN A 157 -7.52 9.76 -3.57
N GLN A 158 -8.13 9.81 -4.76
CA GLN A 158 -7.68 10.63 -5.91
C GLN A 158 -8.60 11.83 -6.21
N ALA A 159 -9.34 12.35 -5.24
CA ALA A 159 -10.27 13.47 -5.44
C ALA A 159 -9.58 14.74 -6.00
N ASP A 160 -8.31 14.95 -5.68
CA ASP A 160 -7.53 16.08 -6.20
C ASP A 160 -7.06 15.87 -7.65
N ASN A 161 -7.08 14.63 -8.15
CA ASN A 161 -6.50 14.25 -9.43
C ASN A 161 -7.54 13.78 -10.46
N VAL A 162 -8.76 13.47 -10.01
CA VAL A 162 -9.83 12.93 -10.85
C VAL A 162 -11.13 13.65 -10.55
N ASN A 163 -11.75 14.19 -11.61
CA ASN A 163 -13.09 14.77 -11.50
C ASN A 163 -14.13 13.67 -11.22
N GLY A 164 -14.64 13.62 -9.99
CA GLY A 164 -15.63 12.64 -9.55
C GLY A 164 -16.94 12.69 -10.34
N SER A 165 -17.35 13.86 -10.83
CA SER A 165 -18.61 14.02 -11.60
C SER A 165 -18.57 13.42 -13.00
N GLU A 166 -17.36 13.18 -13.53
CA GLU A 166 -17.13 12.62 -14.86
C GLU A 166 -16.40 11.27 -14.77
N LEU A 167 -16.31 10.70 -13.57
CA LEU A 167 -15.47 9.54 -13.30
C LEU A 167 -15.84 8.34 -14.19
N THR A 168 -14.83 7.80 -14.85
CA THR A 168 -14.88 6.49 -15.49
C THR A 168 -13.85 5.58 -14.86
N THR A 169 -14.07 4.26 -14.92
CA THR A 169 -13.07 3.27 -14.48
C THR A 169 -11.73 3.51 -15.17
N LYS A 170 -11.74 3.80 -16.48
CA LYS A 170 -10.52 4.09 -17.24
C LYS A 170 -9.75 5.30 -16.68
N MET A 171 -10.45 6.37 -16.28
CA MET A 171 -9.82 7.54 -15.65
C MET A 171 -9.16 7.16 -14.33
N CYS A 172 -9.81 6.35 -13.51
CA CYS A 172 -9.22 5.89 -12.26
C CYS A 172 -8.00 5.00 -12.48
N LEU A 173 -8.08 4.03 -13.39
CA LEU A 173 -6.94 3.16 -13.75
C LEU A 173 -5.76 3.98 -14.27
N GLN A 174 -6.02 4.99 -15.11
CA GLN A 174 -4.98 5.87 -15.65
C GLN A 174 -4.34 6.73 -14.56
N ALA A 175 -5.14 7.30 -13.64
CA ALA A 175 -4.64 8.12 -12.55
C ALA A 175 -3.81 7.32 -11.54
N CYS A 176 -4.23 6.09 -11.21
CA CYS A 176 -3.47 5.22 -10.32
C CYS A 176 -2.20 4.70 -10.99
N GLY A 177 -2.31 4.23 -12.23
CA GLY A 177 -1.19 3.67 -12.96
C GLY A 177 -0.09 4.67 -13.32
N SER A 178 -0.44 5.92 -13.66
CA SER A 178 0.53 7.00 -13.89
C SER A 178 1.37 7.35 -12.66
N ARG A 179 0.86 7.00 -11.47
CA ARG A 179 1.51 7.22 -10.18
C ARG A 179 2.17 5.94 -9.65
N GLY A 180 2.22 4.87 -10.43
CA GLY A 180 2.88 3.62 -10.05
C GLY A 180 2.10 2.75 -9.06
N PHE A 181 0.82 3.03 -8.83
CA PHE A 181 -0.03 2.12 -8.06
C PHE A 181 -0.35 0.87 -8.88
N GLY A 182 -0.31 -0.29 -8.23
CA GLY A 182 -0.68 -1.57 -8.84
C GLY A 182 -2.17 -1.90 -8.69
N TYR A 183 -2.87 -1.20 -7.79
CA TYR A 183 -4.29 -1.39 -7.50
C TYR A 183 -5.04 -0.08 -7.66
N ALA A 184 -6.25 -0.19 -8.20
CA ALA A 184 -7.15 0.92 -8.46
C ALA A 184 -8.60 0.44 -8.26
N GLY A 185 -9.44 1.27 -7.67
CA GLY A 185 -10.82 0.96 -7.36
C GLY A 185 -11.71 2.19 -7.48
N THR A 186 -12.94 1.99 -7.97
CA THR A 186 -13.96 3.04 -8.02
C THR A 186 -15.04 2.75 -6.99
N GLU A 187 -15.43 3.75 -6.22
CA GLU A 187 -16.47 3.68 -5.19
C GLU A 187 -17.54 4.75 -5.43
N TYR A 188 -18.79 4.46 -5.06
CA TYR A 188 -19.94 5.40 -5.13
C TYR A 188 -20.11 6.15 -6.47
N SER A 189 -19.64 5.55 -7.57
CA SER A 189 -19.61 6.14 -8.92
C SER A 189 -18.83 7.45 -9.08
N GLN A 190 -18.24 8.01 -8.02
CA GLN A 190 -17.61 9.33 -8.02
C GLN A 190 -16.24 9.35 -7.33
N GLU A 191 -15.85 8.26 -6.67
CA GLU A 191 -14.61 8.19 -5.92
C GLU A 191 -13.63 7.23 -6.60
N CYS A 192 -12.37 7.66 -6.70
CA CYS A 192 -11.28 6.86 -7.21
C CYS A 192 -10.24 6.67 -6.09
N TYR A 193 -9.85 5.42 -5.87
CA TYR A 193 -8.87 5.04 -4.88
C TYR A 193 -7.75 4.21 -5.51
N CYS A 194 -6.53 4.44 -5.06
CA CYS A 194 -5.36 3.68 -5.47
C CYS A 194 -4.72 2.95 -4.30
N GLY A 195 -3.91 1.94 -4.60
CA GLY A 195 -3.14 1.22 -3.59
C GLY A 195 -1.96 0.47 -4.19
N THR A 196 -0.95 0.22 -3.37
CA THR A 196 0.15 -0.71 -3.66
C THR A 196 -0.19 -2.14 -3.26
N GLN A 197 -1.24 -2.31 -2.44
CA GLN A 197 -1.80 -3.58 -1.98
C GLN A 197 -3.29 -3.39 -1.62
N LEU A 198 -4.03 -4.49 -1.47
CA LEU A 198 -5.34 -4.51 -0.81
C LEU A 198 -5.16 -4.63 0.71
N ASP A 199 -6.05 -4.01 1.47
CA ASP A 199 -6.08 -4.18 2.93
C ASP A 199 -6.35 -5.66 3.31
N ASP A 200 -5.65 -6.17 4.33
CA ASP A 200 -5.78 -7.56 4.77
C ASP A 200 -7.19 -7.88 5.34
N ASN A 201 -8.01 -6.87 5.67
CA ASN A 201 -9.38 -7.03 6.15
C ASN A 201 -10.44 -6.82 5.04
N SER A 202 -10.02 -6.60 3.80
CA SER A 202 -10.95 -6.50 2.67
C SER A 202 -11.32 -7.89 2.17
N GLU A 203 -12.63 -8.11 1.96
CA GLU A 203 -13.18 -9.37 1.48
C GLU A 203 -13.80 -9.18 0.09
N ARG A 204 -13.91 -10.27 -0.66
CA ARG A 204 -14.45 -10.31 -2.03
C ARG A 204 -15.95 -10.61 -2.07
#